data_AF-A0A2X2C376-F1
#
_entry.id   AF-A0A2X2C376-F1
#
_cell.length_a   1.000
_cell.length_b   1.000
_cell.length_c   1.000
_cell.angle_alpha   90.00
_cell.angle_beta   90.00
_cell.angle_gamma   90.00
#
_symmetry.space_group_name_H-M   'P 1'
#
loop_
_entity.id
_entity.type
_entity.pdbx_description
1 polymer ?
#
loop_
_entity_poly.entity_id
_entity_poly.type
_entity_poly.pdbx_seq_one_letter_code
_entity_poly.pdbx_strand_id
1 'polypeptide(L)'
;MRYNALSIAGTDPSGGAGIQADLKTFSALGVYGTTVMTALVAQNTCGVHSVYDLSPDFVAAQLDAVLSDVRIDSAKIGMLSNASIIDVVCDKLQQYPIPFVVLDTVMLAKSGDPLLQPDAIDKMFTQLLPPR
;
A
#
# COMPACT_ATOMS: atom_id res chain seq x y z
N MET A 1 -11.33 -3.29 -23.07
CA MET A 1 -11.75 -2.89 -21.71
C MET A 1 -10.55 -2.24 -21.03
N ARG A 2 -10.74 -1.18 -20.25
CA ARG A 2 -9.66 -0.59 -19.43
C ARG A 2 -9.80 -1.17 -18.01
N TYR A 3 -8.74 -1.80 -17.53
CA TYR A 3 -8.64 -2.26 -16.15
C TYR A 3 -8.17 -1.11 -15.25
N ASN A 4 -8.66 -1.08 -14.02
CA ASN A 4 -8.28 -0.13 -12.99
C ASN A 4 -7.59 -0.87 -11.84
N ALA A 5 -6.38 -0.45 -11.47
CA ALA A 5 -5.63 -1.02 -10.36
C ALA A 5 -5.43 0.01 -9.24
N LEU A 6 -5.43 -0.47 -8.01
CA LEU A 6 -5.15 0.30 -6.81
C LEU A 6 -3.80 -0.13 -6.21
N SER A 7 -2.93 0.83 -5.88
CA SER A 7 -1.80 0.60 -4.98
C SER A 7 -2.10 1.17 -3.60
N ILE A 8 -1.87 0.38 -2.55
CA ILE A 8 -1.95 0.80 -1.14
C ILE A 8 -0.54 0.66 -0.56
N ALA A 9 0.23 1.75 -0.53
CA ALA A 9 1.64 1.70 -0.15
C ALA A 9 2.19 3.07 0.29
N GLY A 10 3.42 3.07 0.83
CA GLY A 10 4.18 4.30 1.09
C GLY A 10 4.78 4.94 -0.16
N THR A 11 5.27 6.17 -0.05
CA THR A 11 5.89 6.90 -1.16
C THR A 11 7.38 6.64 -1.31
N ASP A 12 7.91 6.81 -2.52
CA ASP A 12 9.34 6.96 -2.81
C ASP A 12 9.58 8.23 -3.64
N PRO A 13 10.19 9.28 -3.05
CA PRO A 13 10.54 10.51 -3.77
C PRO A 13 11.51 10.30 -4.93
N SER A 14 12.38 9.29 -4.87
CA SER A 14 13.27 8.94 -5.99
C SER A 14 12.54 8.23 -7.13
N GLY A 15 11.32 7.74 -6.85
CA GLY A 15 10.42 7.13 -7.82
C GLY A 15 10.82 5.73 -8.28
N GLY A 16 11.71 5.04 -7.56
CA GLY A 16 12.15 3.68 -7.84
C GLY A 16 11.34 2.58 -7.13
N ALA A 17 10.59 2.94 -6.08
CA ALA A 17 9.77 2.06 -5.24
C ALA A 17 8.42 2.70 -4.89
N GLY A 18 7.72 2.14 -3.90
CA GLY A 18 6.46 2.67 -3.38
C GLY A 18 5.35 2.81 -4.42
N ILE A 19 4.40 3.69 -4.15
CA ILE A 19 3.30 3.99 -5.09
C ILE A 19 3.80 4.51 -6.45
N GLN A 20 4.98 5.13 -6.49
CA GLN A 20 5.58 5.64 -7.72
C GLN A 20 5.97 4.51 -8.67
N ALA A 21 6.60 3.46 -8.16
CA ALA A 21 6.91 2.26 -8.95
C ALA A 21 5.64 1.52 -9.36
N ASP A 22 4.64 1.48 -8.48
CA ASP A 22 3.37 0.81 -8.77
C ASP A 22 2.60 1.52 -9.89
N LEU A 23 2.43 2.84 -9.81
CA LEU A 23 1.76 3.62 -10.85
C LEU A 23 2.49 3.56 -12.19
N LYS A 24 3.84 3.58 -12.19
CA LYS A 24 4.64 3.39 -13.41
C LYS A 24 4.40 2.01 -14.01
N THR A 25 4.37 0.97 -13.18
CA THR A 25 4.09 -0.41 -13.61
C THR A 25 2.69 -0.53 -14.21
N PHE A 26 1.66 -0.01 -13.52
CA PHE A 26 0.29 -0.02 -14.03
C PHE A 26 0.18 0.69 -15.37
N SER A 27 0.79 1.88 -15.48
CA SER A 27 0.80 2.67 -16.72
C SER A 27 1.49 1.94 -17.87
N ALA A 28 2.65 1.32 -17.60
CA ALA A 28 3.40 0.54 -18.60
C ALA A 28 2.62 -0.68 -19.10
N LEU A 29 1.71 -1.22 -18.30
CA LEU A 29 0.84 -2.35 -18.64
C LEU A 29 -0.53 -1.93 -19.20
N GLY A 30 -0.75 -0.62 -19.44
CA GLY A 30 -2.01 -0.11 -19.99
C GLY A 30 -3.20 -0.14 -19.02
N VAL A 31 -2.91 -0.17 -17.72
CA VAL A 31 -3.89 -0.18 -16.62
C VAL A 31 -4.00 1.22 -16.02
N TYR A 32 -5.22 1.69 -15.74
CA TYR A 32 -5.41 2.95 -15.03
C TYR A 32 -5.05 2.76 -13.56
N GLY A 33 -4.03 3.48 -13.09
CA GLY A 33 -3.55 3.38 -11.72
C GLY A 33 -4.21 4.38 -10.77
N THR A 34 -4.62 3.90 -9.60
CA THR A 34 -5.05 4.68 -8.44
C THR A 34 -4.15 4.36 -7.25
N THR A 35 -4.09 5.25 -6.26
CA THR A 35 -3.21 5.09 -5.09
C THR A 35 -3.87 5.54 -3.82
N VAL A 36 -3.62 4.80 -2.74
CA VAL A 36 -3.79 5.24 -1.36
C VAL A 36 -2.43 5.22 -0.69
N MET A 37 -2.05 6.35 -0.09
CA MET A 37 -0.80 6.45 0.65
C MET A 37 -0.98 5.99 2.08
N THR A 38 -0.03 5.20 2.58
CA THR A 38 0.03 4.74 3.97
C THR A 38 1.04 5.51 4.82
N ALA A 39 2.13 5.95 4.19
CA ALA A 39 3.14 6.81 4.79
C ALA A 39 3.87 7.61 3.71
N LEU A 40 4.43 8.75 4.12
CA LEU A 40 5.40 9.49 3.33
C LEU A 40 6.80 9.08 3.77
N VAL A 41 7.67 8.74 2.83
CA VAL A 41 9.05 8.34 3.14
C VAL A 41 10.00 9.34 2.51
N ALA A 42 10.86 9.96 3.31
CA ALA A 42 12.04 10.63 2.79
C ALA A 42 13.10 9.54 2.53
N GLN A 43 13.09 8.99 1.32
CA GLN A 43 14.07 8.00 0.87
C GLN A 43 14.69 8.41 -0.46
N ASN A 44 15.89 7.90 -0.71
CA ASN A 44 16.57 8.01 -1.98
C ASN A 44 17.36 6.72 -2.27
N THR A 45 18.14 6.72 -3.35
CA THR A 45 18.93 5.56 -3.77
C THR A 45 20.01 5.14 -2.77
N CYS A 46 20.30 5.94 -1.75
CA CYS A 46 21.28 5.67 -0.70
C CYS A 46 20.64 5.17 0.60
N GLY A 47 19.31 5.19 0.74
CA GLY A 47 18.60 4.68 1.91
C GLY A 47 17.42 5.51 2.36
N VAL A 48 16.86 5.12 3.51
CA VAL A 48 15.73 5.80 4.15
C VAL A 48 16.25 6.80 5.19
N HIS A 49 15.81 8.05 5.10
CA HIS A 49 16.21 9.13 6.01
C HIS A 49 15.15 9.38 7.08
N SER A 50 13.86 9.29 6.72
CA SER A 50 12.75 9.40 7.67
C SER A 50 11.47 8.81 7.11
N VAL A 51 10.61 8.31 8.00
CA VAL A 51 9.24 7.88 7.68
C VAL A 51 8.27 8.80 8.42
N TYR A 52 7.26 9.29 7.72
CA TYR A 52 6.15 10.06 8.26
C TYR A 52 4.87 9.26 8.05
N ASP A 53 4.35 8.68 9.13
CA ASP A 53 3.13 7.89 9.09
C ASP A 53 1.91 8.79 8.92
N LEU A 54 1.03 8.40 7.99
CA LEU A 54 -0.28 9.02 7.88
C LEU A 54 -1.19 8.49 8.99
N SER A 55 -2.15 9.31 9.42
CA SER A 55 -3.12 8.84 10.41
C SER A 55 -4.01 7.73 9.81
N PRO A 56 -4.38 6.71 10.60
CA PRO A 56 -5.29 5.65 10.16
C PRO A 56 -6.60 6.21 9.58
N ASP A 57 -7.16 7.24 10.22
CA ASP A 57 -8.37 7.92 9.75
C ASP A 57 -8.20 8.52 8.35
N PHE A 58 -7.04 9.08 8.05
CA PHE A 58 -6.78 9.66 6.73
C PHE A 58 -6.52 8.58 5.67
N VAL A 59 -5.93 7.44 6.04
CA VAL A 59 -5.83 6.28 5.14
C VAL A 59 -7.23 5.72 4.85
N ALA A 60 -8.09 5.60 5.86
CA ALA A 60 -9.48 5.20 5.69
C ALA A 60 -10.24 6.15 4.76
N ALA A 61 -10.10 7.46 4.95
CA ALA A 61 -10.74 8.47 4.11
C ALA A 61 -10.28 8.40 2.65
N GLN A 62 -8.99 8.16 2.39
CA GLN A 62 -8.48 7.92 1.03
C GLN A 62 -9.08 6.67 0.41
N LEU A 63 -9.16 5.56 1.16
CA LEU A 63 -9.78 4.31 0.71
C LEU A 63 -11.26 4.51 0.38
N ASP A 64 -12.00 5.18 1.25
CA ASP A 64 -13.42 5.49 1.02
C ASP A 64 -13.60 6.36 -0.23
N ALA A 65 -12.78 7.39 -0.40
CA ALA A 65 -12.86 8.28 -1.58
C ALA A 65 -12.62 7.53 -2.89
N VAL A 66 -11.65 6.60 -2.93
CA VAL A 66 -11.36 5.83 -4.15
C VAL A 66 -12.37 4.72 -4.38
N LEU A 67 -12.65 3.91 -3.36
CA LEU A 67 -13.43 2.68 -3.49
C LEU A 67 -14.95 2.93 -3.61
N SER A 68 -15.43 4.11 -3.20
CA SER A 68 -16.84 4.49 -3.40
C SER A 68 -17.14 5.09 -4.78
N ASP A 69 -16.12 5.51 -5.54
CA ASP A 69 -16.27 6.20 -6.83
C ASP A 69 -15.70 5.40 -8.00
N VAL A 70 -14.50 4.83 -7.84
CA VAL A 70 -13.78 4.13 -8.92
C VAL A 70 -13.97 2.63 -8.79
N ARG A 71 -14.50 1.98 -9.84
CA ARG A 71 -14.47 0.51 -9.95
C ARG A 71 -13.02 0.02 -9.98
N ILE A 72 -12.57 -0.70 -8.96
CA ILE A 72 -11.23 -1.29 -8.89
C ILE A 72 -11.28 -2.77 -9.28
N ASP A 73 -10.48 -3.16 -10.27
CA ASP A 73 -10.41 -4.53 -10.77
C ASP A 73 -9.33 -5.35 -10.04
N SER A 74 -8.26 -4.69 -9.57
CA SER A 74 -7.20 -5.30 -8.76
C SER A 74 -6.56 -4.33 -7.78
N ALA A 75 -6.03 -4.85 -6.68
CA ALA A 75 -5.26 -4.08 -5.71
C ALA A 75 -3.89 -4.72 -5.43
N LYS A 76 -2.88 -3.89 -5.28
CA LYS A 76 -1.56 -4.26 -4.77
C LYS A 76 -1.33 -3.55 -3.44
N ILE A 77 -1.01 -4.32 -2.41
CA ILE A 77 -0.68 -3.82 -1.08
C ILE A 77 0.84 -3.89 -0.95
N GLY A 78 1.47 -2.76 -0.64
CA GLY A 78 2.90 -2.67 -0.34
C GLY A 78 3.14 -2.35 1.13
N MET A 79 4.04 -1.40 1.38
CA MET A 79 4.38 -0.96 2.74
C MET A 79 3.16 -0.40 3.50
N LEU A 80 2.83 -0.97 4.66
CA LEU A 80 1.72 -0.51 5.52
C LEU A 80 2.17 0.25 6.77
N SER A 81 3.48 0.31 7.03
CA SER A 81 4.13 0.98 8.17
C SER A 81 3.83 0.42 9.57
N ASN A 82 2.56 0.35 9.98
CA ASN A 82 2.19 -0.01 11.36
C ASN A 82 0.87 -0.81 11.47
N ALA A 83 0.64 -1.32 12.69
CA ALA A 83 -0.49 -2.17 13.03
C ALA A 83 -1.86 -1.51 12.79
N SER A 84 -1.99 -0.22 13.06
CA SER A 84 -3.26 0.51 12.90
C SER A 84 -3.63 0.73 11.44
N ILE A 85 -2.63 0.95 10.57
CA ILE A 85 -2.87 1.00 9.12
C ILE A 85 -3.29 -0.37 8.58
N ILE A 86 -2.68 -1.46 9.08
CA ILE A 86 -3.09 -2.83 8.71
C ILE A 86 -4.58 -3.04 9.01
N ASP A 87 -5.02 -2.72 10.23
CA ASP A 87 -6.43 -2.90 10.63
C ASP A 87 -7.37 -2.12 9.68
N VAL A 88 -7.06 -0.84 9.40
CA VAL A 88 -7.86 -0.01 8.49
C VAL A 88 -7.93 -0.60 7.08
N VAL A 89 -6.81 -1.07 6.55
CA VAL A 89 -6.77 -1.67 5.19
C VAL A 89 -7.59 -2.95 5.16
N CYS A 90 -7.47 -3.81 6.18
CA CYS A 90 -8.28 -5.03 6.30
C CYS A 90 -9.78 -4.70 6.34
N ASP A 91 -10.20 -3.80 7.22
CA ASP A 91 -11.60 -3.41 7.39
C ASP A 91 -12.19 -2.86 6.09
N LYS A 92 -11.44 -2.01 5.37
CA LYS A 92 -11.90 -1.42 4.11
C LYS A 92 -11.94 -2.43 2.97
N LEU A 93 -11.03 -3.39 2.91
CA LEU A 93 -11.08 -4.46 1.90
C LEU A 93 -12.21 -5.47 2.16
N GLN A 94 -12.63 -5.63 3.41
CA GLN A 94 -13.85 -6.38 3.73
C GLN A 94 -15.11 -5.61 3.34
N GLN A 95 -15.14 -4.30 3.59
CA GLN A 95 -16.26 -3.42 3.22
C GLN A 95 -16.41 -3.29 1.69
N TYR A 96 -15.29 -3.21 0.97
CA TYR A 96 -15.21 -3.05 -0.48
C TYR A 96 -14.41 -4.22 -1.09
N PRO A 97 -15.04 -5.38 -1.31
CA PRO A 97 -14.32 -6.55 -1.81
C PRO A 97 -13.78 -6.32 -3.22
N ILE A 98 -12.47 -6.54 -3.38
CA ILE A 98 -11.75 -6.41 -4.66
C ILE A 98 -11.44 -7.83 -5.19
N PRO A 99 -11.68 -8.12 -6.49
CA PRO A 99 -11.52 -9.48 -7.03
C PRO A 99 -10.10 -10.06 -6.93
N PHE A 100 -9.08 -9.22 -7.11
CA PHE A 100 -7.69 -9.64 -7.11
C PHE A 100 -6.87 -8.75 -6.18
N VAL A 101 -6.38 -9.30 -5.08
CA VAL A 101 -5.52 -8.61 -4.12
C VAL A 101 -4.16 -9.29 -4.08
N VAL A 102 -3.10 -8.52 -4.32
CA VAL A 102 -1.70 -8.97 -4.23
C VAL A 102 -1.06 -8.29 -3.03
N LEU A 103 -0.61 -9.07 -2.06
CA LEU A 103 0.17 -8.58 -0.93
C LEU A 103 1.67 -8.76 -1.20
N ASP A 104 2.40 -7.65 -1.26
CA ASP A 104 3.85 -7.62 -1.21
C ASP A 104 4.27 -7.39 0.26
N THR A 105 4.96 -8.36 0.87
CA THR A 105 5.28 -8.37 2.30
C THR A 105 6.47 -7.46 2.63
N VAL A 106 6.33 -6.17 2.31
CA VAL A 106 7.35 -5.15 2.50
C VAL A 106 7.56 -4.89 3.99
N MET A 107 8.63 -5.45 4.53
CA MET A 107 9.10 -5.21 5.91
C MET A 107 10.37 -4.35 5.95
N LEU A 108 11.15 -4.37 4.87
CA LEU A 108 12.44 -3.71 4.74
C LEU A 108 12.48 -2.89 3.45
N ALA A 109 13.21 -1.78 3.48
CA ALA A 109 13.61 -1.03 2.30
C ALA A 109 14.65 -1.82 1.50
N LYS A 110 14.87 -1.43 0.24
CA LYS A 110 15.93 -2.00 -0.60
C LYS A 110 17.34 -1.83 0.01
N SER A 111 17.53 -0.78 0.81
CA SER A 111 18.75 -0.51 1.58
C SER A 111 18.90 -1.38 2.84
N GLY A 112 17.85 -2.12 3.23
CA GLY A 112 17.79 -2.91 4.46
C GLY A 112 17.22 -2.19 5.67
N ASP A 113 16.86 -0.90 5.54
CA ASP A 113 16.24 -0.13 6.63
C ASP A 113 14.81 -0.67 6.94
N PRO A 114 14.42 -0.80 8.22
CA PRO A 114 13.08 -1.26 8.60
C PRO A 114 12.00 -0.27 8.16
N LEU A 115 10.95 -0.79 7.52
CA LEU A 115 9.78 -0.04 7.04
C LEU A 115 8.47 -0.46 7.69
N LEU A 116 8.47 -1.58 8.42
CA LEU A 116 7.33 -2.08 9.18
C LEU A 116 7.71 -2.11 10.66
N GLN A 117 6.85 -1.56 11.52
CA GLN A 117 7.07 -1.63 12.96
C GLN A 117 6.99 -3.09 13.45
N PRO A 118 7.82 -3.51 14.43
CA PRO A 118 7.90 -4.91 14.85
C PRO A 118 6.57 -5.52 15.31
N ASP A 119 5.72 -4.73 15.96
CA ASP A 119 4.39 -5.12 16.44
C ASP A 119 3.36 -5.30 15.33
N ALA A 120 3.64 -4.78 14.13
CA ALA A 120 2.79 -4.90 12.95
C ALA A 120 3.03 -6.19 12.15
N ILE A 121 4.16 -6.88 12.39
CA ILE A 121 4.53 -8.11 11.68
C ILE A 121 3.47 -9.18 11.90
N ASP A 122 3.15 -9.49 13.16
CA ASP A 122 2.18 -10.54 13.50
C ASP A 122 0.79 -10.24 12.93
N LYS A 123 0.39 -8.96 12.91
CA LYS A 123 -0.89 -8.54 12.30
C LYS A 123 -0.93 -8.77 10.80
N MET A 124 0.15 -8.44 10.08
CA MET A 124 0.21 -8.69 8.64
C MET A 124 0.04 -10.18 8.34
N PHE A 125 0.70 -11.06 9.09
CA PHE A 125 0.58 -12.51 8.90
C PHE A 125 -0.80 -13.06 9.28
N THR A 126 -1.43 -12.53 10.33
CA THR A 126 -2.71 -13.06 10.85
C THR A 126 -3.94 -12.52 10.12
N GLN A 127 -3.89 -11.32 9.54
CA GLN A 127 -5.05 -10.69 8.92
C GLN A 127 -5.00 -10.62 7.39
N LEU A 128 -3.81 -10.45 6.79
CA LEU A 128 -3.68 -10.20 5.35
C LEU A 128 -3.27 -11.43 4.55
N LEU A 129 -2.69 -12.44 5.19
CA LEU A 129 -2.39 -13.70 4.51
C LEU A 129 -3.59 -14.65 4.57
N PRO A 130 -3.80 -15.47 3.53
CA PRO A 130 -4.77 -16.55 3.58
C PRO A 130 -4.48 -17.48 4.77
N PRO A 131 -5.52 -18.03 5.42
CA PRO A 131 -5.33 -19.10 6.39
C PRO A 131 -4.59 -20.28 5.72
N ARG A 132 -3.66 -20.88 6.47
CA ARG A 132 -2.91 -22.07 6.04
C ARG A 132 -3.79 -23.30 5.90
#